data_AF-A0A7S3PXP2-F1
#
_entry.id   AF-A0A7S3PXP2-F1
#
_cell.length_a   1.000
_cell.length_b   1.000
_cell.length_c   1.000
_cell.angle_alpha   90.00
_cell.angle_beta   90.00
_cell.angle_gamma   90.00
#
_symmetry.space_group_name_H-M   'P 1'
#
loop_
_entity.id
_entity.type
_entity.pdbx_description
1 polymer ?
#
loop_
_entity_poly.entity_id
_entity_poly.type
_entity_poly.pdbx_seq_one_letter_code
_entity_poly.pdbx_strand_id
1 'polypeptide(L)'
;MKFIKSLLSASLLLAAGVAGQDAEYVRGQDPQADAIRDMQTGMAGLQQAAKDPVLMAQMMQDLNNPEIMAEAQKMMSDPNFKKQMKQFEKSKEFKDASKKAKNMMEDPQAAARMQAQAEHMVQRGNDQMKKGAMNSMADAMEAMNDPAVMGEAMKMMQNPDFARQMQQMQNDPAFGNYMAAMQEMMMDPNAKAKMEQMTNAMKTQL
;
A
#
# COMPACT_ATOMS: atom_id res chain seq x y z
N MET A 1 29.81 -16.96 -50.80
CA MET A 1 29.57 -17.92 -49.71
C MET A 1 28.14 -17.70 -49.20
N LYS A 2 27.32 -18.76 -49.23
CA LYS A 2 25.87 -18.74 -48.99
C LYS A 2 25.60 -19.51 -47.69
N PHE A 3 25.20 -18.86 -46.59
CA PHE A 3 24.54 -19.53 -45.46
C PHE A 3 23.57 -18.57 -44.75
N ILE A 4 22.39 -18.41 -45.34
CA ILE A 4 21.15 -18.01 -44.66
C ILE A 4 20.28 -19.26 -44.76
N LYS A 5 19.93 -19.90 -43.64
CA LYS A 5 18.83 -20.87 -43.55
C LYS A 5 18.51 -21.26 -42.10
N SER A 6 17.25 -21.03 -41.76
CA SER A 6 16.43 -21.80 -40.82
C SER A 6 16.79 -21.79 -39.33
N LEU A 7 16.00 -21.03 -38.57
CA LEU A 7 15.47 -21.50 -37.30
C LEU A 7 14.04 -20.93 -37.12
N LEU A 8 13.11 -21.56 -37.84
CA LEU A 8 11.70 -21.64 -37.45
C LEU A 8 11.65 -22.49 -36.17
N SER A 9 11.48 -21.85 -35.01
CA SER A 9 11.18 -22.56 -33.77
C SER A 9 9.76 -22.22 -33.33
N ALA A 10 8.86 -23.11 -33.74
CA ALA A 10 7.57 -23.46 -33.15
C ALA A 10 7.02 -22.54 -32.04
N SER A 11 6.17 -21.58 -32.44
CA SER A 11 5.12 -21.05 -31.57
C SER A 11 4.04 -22.12 -31.39
N LEU A 12 4.24 -23.03 -30.46
CA LEU A 12 3.23 -24.01 -30.05
C LEU A 12 2.22 -23.30 -29.14
N LEU A 13 1.15 -22.77 -29.74
CA LEU A 13 -0.05 -22.30 -29.05
C LEU A 13 -0.71 -23.48 -28.34
N LEU A 14 -0.45 -23.62 -27.04
CA LEU A 14 -1.21 -24.47 -26.12
C LEU A 14 -2.50 -23.75 -25.73
N ALA A 15 -3.45 -23.70 -26.67
CA ALA A 15 -4.85 -23.42 -26.38
C ALA A 15 -5.54 -24.72 -25.96
N ALA A 16 -5.25 -25.19 -24.73
CA ALA A 16 -6.05 -26.22 -24.09
C ALA A 16 -7.34 -25.57 -23.57
N GLY A 17 -8.33 -25.45 -24.45
CA GLY A 17 -9.69 -25.10 -24.08
C GLY A 17 -10.30 -26.21 -23.24
N VAL A 18 -10.26 -26.05 -21.92
CA VAL A 18 -11.16 -26.78 -21.01
C VAL A 18 -12.52 -26.11 -21.16
N ALA A 19 -13.31 -26.59 -22.12
CA ALA A 19 -14.74 -26.31 -22.17
C ALA A 19 -15.42 -27.14 -21.06
N GLY A 20 -15.18 -26.76 -19.81
CA GLY A 20 -16.04 -27.14 -18.71
C GLY A 20 -17.32 -26.33 -18.86
N GLN A 21 -18.47 -26.98 -18.85
CA GLN A 21 -19.75 -26.29 -18.69
C GLN A 21 -19.72 -25.63 -17.32
N ASP A 22 -19.40 -24.33 -17.29
CA ASP A 22 -19.48 -23.51 -16.09
C ASP A 22 -20.95 -23.46 -15.69
N ALA A 23 -21.35 -24.36 -14.81
CA ALA A 23 -22.61 -24.24 -14.09
C ALA A 23 -22.63 -22.84 -13.49
N GLU A 24 -23.61 -22.04 -13.90
CA GLU A 24 -23.76 -20.65 -13.49
C GLU A 24 -23.79 -20.59 -11.97
N TYR A 25 -22.73 -20.07 -11.37
CA TYR A 25 -22.64 -19.94 -9.93
C TYR A 25 -23.73 -18.98 -9.44
N VAL A 26 -24.62 -19.45 -8.58
CA VAL A 26 -25.67 -18.67 -7.94
C VAL A 26 -25.26 -18.40 -6.49
N ARG A 27 -24.94 -17.15 -6.17
CA ARG A 27 -24.60 -16.71 -4.80
C ARG A 27 -25.74 -17.08 -3.84
N GLY A 28 -25.38 -17.67 -2.70
CA GLY A 28 -26.32 -18.06 -1.64
C GLY A 28 -26.80 -19.52 -1.68
N GLN A 29 -26.52 -20.29 -2.74
CA GLN A 29 -26.83 -21.73 -2.75
C GLN A 29 -25.82 -22.58 -1.98
N ASP A 30 -24.53 -22.23 -2.05
CA ASP A 30 -23.47 -22.92 -1.33
C ASP A 30 -22.58 -21.89 -0.60
N PRO A 31 -22.77 -21.72 0.72
CA PRO A 31 -21.95 -20.81 1.53
C PRO A 31 -20.44 -21.06 1.43
N GLN A 32 -20.04 -22.29 1.12
CA GLN A 32 -18.63 -22.65 0.96
C GLN A 32 -18.08 -22.18 -0.39
N ALA A 33 -18.84 -22.36 -1.47
CA ALA A 33 -18.47 -21.83 -2.79
C ALA A 33 -18.42 -20.30 -2.77
N ASP A 34 -19.35 -19.66 -2.07
CA ASP A 34 -19.39 -18.21 -1.87
C ASP A 34 -18.12 -17.72 -1.16
N ALA A 35 -17.75 -18.34 -0.04
CA ALA A 35 -16.54 -17.99 0.69
C ALA A 35 -15.27 -18.16 -0.16
N ILE A 36 -15.19 -19.22 -0.96
CA ILE A 36 -14.06 -19.44 -1.87
C ILE A 36 -13.97 -18.33 -2.92
N ARG A 37 -15.11 -17.95 -3.52
CA ARG A 37 -15.17 -16.89 -4.53
C ARG A 37 -14.83 -15.52 -3.95
N ASP A 38 -15.32 -15.21 -2.75
CA ASP A 38 -15.01 -13.97 -2.06
C ASP A 38 -13.52 -13.90 -1.69
N MET A 39 -12.93 -15.01 -1.23
CA MET A 39 -11.47 -15.11 -1.01
C MET A 39 -10.68 -14.92 -2.30
N GLN A 40 -11.09 -15.55 -3.40
CA GLN A 40 -10.43 -15.37 -4.70
C GLN A 40 -10.51 -13.92 -5.19
N THR A 41 -11.66 -13.28 -5.01
CA THR A 41 -11.87 -11.87 -5.36
C THR A 41 -11.01 -10.96 -4.48
N GLY A 42 -10.95 -11.22 -3.17
CA GLY A 42 -10.07 -10.51 -2.24
C GLY A 42 -8.59 -10.67 -2.59
N MET A 43 -8.16 -11.89 -2.93
CA MET A 43 -6.78 -12.17 -3.38
C MET A 43 -6.45 -11.50 -4.70
N ALA A 44 -7.39 -11.43 -5.64
CA ALA A 44 -7.21 -10.68 -6.89
C ALA A 44 -7.07 -9.17 -6.61
N GLY A 45 -7.87 -8.63 -5.69
CA GLY A 45 -7.74 -7.26 -5.20
C GLY A 45 -6.36 -6.98 -4.58
N LEU A 46 -5.89 -7.89 -3.72
CA LEU A 46 -4.56 -7.82 -3.11
C LEU A 46 -3.44 -7.91 -4.16
N GLN A 47 -3.56 -8.80 -5.14
CA GLN A 47 -2.60 -8.89 -6.24
C GLN A 47 -2.56 -7.62 -7.08
N GLN A 48 -3.72 -6.98 -7.29
CA GLN A 48 -3.79 -5.72 -7.99
C GLN A 48 -3.19 -4.59 -7.17
N ALA A 49 -3.47 -4.55 -5.86
CA ALA A 49 -2.85 -3.60 -4.94
C ALA A 49 -1.34 -3.78 -4.84
N ALA A 50 -0.84 -5.01 -4.87
CA ALA A 50 0.60 -5.30 -4.87
C ALA A 50 1.33 -4.81 -6.13
N LYS A 51 0.61 -4.53 -7.23
CA LYS A 51 1.20 -3.87 -8.42
C LYS A 51 1.32 -2.37 -8.26
N ASP A 52 0.57 -1.78 -7.34
CA ASP A 52 0.62 -0.35 -7.03
C ASP A 52 1.37 -0.12 -5.71
N PRO A 53 2.62 0.35 -5.76
CA PRO A 53 3.42 0.53 -4.54
C PRO A 53 2.84 1.58 -3.59
N VAL A 54 2.02 2.54 -4.07
CA VAL A 54 1.34 3.51 -3.21
C VAL A 54 0.21 2.85 -2.46
N LEU A 55 -0.63 2.07 -3.15
CA LEU A 55 -1.73 1.35 -2.50
C LEU A 55 -1.20 0.30 -1.52
N MET A 56 -0.09 -0.36 -1.85
CA MET A 56 0.57 -1.29 -0.94
C MET A 56 1.15 -0.57 0.30
N ALA A 57 1.78 0.58 0.13
CA ALA A 57 2.28 1.39 1.25
C ALA A 57 1.14 1.86 2.17
N GLN A 58 0.04 2.34 1.59
CA GLN A 58 -1.16 2.72 2.33
C GLN A 58 -1.72 1.53 3.12
N MET A 59 -1.87 0.37 2.48
CA MET A 59 -2.35 -0.84 3.15
C MET A 59 -1.43 -1.25 4.31
N MET A 60 -0.11 -1.13 4.15
CA MET A 60 0.84 -1.40 5.24
C MET A 60 0.70 -0.39 6.38
N GLN A 61 0.43 0.89 6.09
CA GLN A 61 0.12 1.88 7.11
C GLN A 61 -1.19 1.56 7.84
N ASP A 62 -2.24 1.19 7.10
CA ASP A 62 -3.52 0.80 7.67
C ASP A 62 -3.38 -0.45 8.57
N LEU A 63 -2.55 -1.41 8.17
CA LEU A 63 -2.23 -2.59 8.99
C LEU A 63 -1.40 -2.25 10.24
N ASN A 64 -0.71 -1.11 10.28
CA ASN A 64 -0.06 -0.63 11.50
C ASN A 64 -1.03 0.09 12.45
N ASN A 65 -2.26 0.38 12.01
CA ASN A 65 -3.29 0.95 12.88
C ASN A 65 -3.76 -0.13 13.88
N PRO A 66 -3.62 0.09 15.20
CA PRO A 66 -3.98 -0.90 16.20
C PRO A 66 -5.48 -1.25 16.21
N GLU A 67 -6.35 -0.32 15.81
CA GLU A 67 -7.79 -0.57 15.72
C GLU A 67 -8.12 -1.53 14.58
N ILE A 68 -7.53 -1.29 13.40
CA ILE A 68 -7.68 -2.17 12.24
C ILE A 68 -7.09 -3.55 12.54
N MET A 69 -5.93 -3.61 13.22
CA MET A 69 -5.37 -4.89 13.67
C MET A 69 -6.27 -5.61 14.66
N ALA A 70 -6.88 -4.90 15.61
CA ALA A 70 -7.78 -5.50 16.59
C ALA A 70 -9.04 -6.08 15.92
N GLU A 71 -9.61 -5.36 14.96
CA GLU A 71 -10.75 -5.85 14.18
C GLU A 71 -10.37 -7.04 13.30
N ALA A 72 -9.23 -6.97 12.61
CA ALA A 72 -8.71 -8.08 11.82
C ALA A 72 -8.45 -9.32 12.72
N GLN A 73 -7.86 -9.14 13.90
CA GLN A 73 -7.66 -10.23 14.86
C GLN A 73 -8.99 -10.82 15.36
N LYS A 74 -10.00 -9.98 15.57
CA LYS A 74 -11.36 -10.43 15.94
C LYS A 74 -11.96 -11.27 14.81
N MET A 75 -11.84 -10.84 13.56
CA MET A 75 -12.30 -11.58 12.39
C MET A 75 -11.53 -12.91 12.21
N MET A 76 -10.20 -12.91 12.38
CA MET A 76 -9.38 -14.12 12.33
C MET A 76 -9.68 -15.08 13.50
N SER A 77 -10.14 -14.54 14.62
CA SER A 77 -10.51 -15.32 15.80
C SER A 77 -11.87 -15.99 15.67
N ASP A 78 -12.70 -15.53 14.72
CA ASP A 78 -14.04 -16.05 14.49
C ASP A 78 -14.03 -17.56 14.19
N PRO A 79 -14.90 -18.36 14.85
CA PRO A 79 -14.93 -19.80 14.65
C PRO A 79 -15.23 -20.24 13.21
N ASN A 80 -16.09 -19.51 12.49
CA ASN A 80 -16.43 -19.82 11.11
C ASN A 80 -15.25 -19.55 10.20
N PHE A 81 -14.58 -18.41 10.40
CA PHE A 81 -13.35 -18.10 9.69
C PHE A 81 -12.28 -19.16 9.95
N LYS A 82 -12.02 -19.54 11.21
CA LYS A 82 -11.08 -20.61 11.55
C LYS A 82 -11.43 -21.95 10.90
N LYS A 83 -12.72 -22.28 10.81
CA LYS A 83 -13.18 -23.52 10.16
C LYS A 83 -12.92 -23.49 8.65
N GLN A 84 -13.26 -22.39 7.99
CA GLN A 84 -12.99 -22.18 6.56
C GLN A 84 -11.48 -22.20 6.29
N MET A 85 -10.69 -21.53 7.13
CA MET A 85 -9.24 -21.49 6.98
C MET A 85 -8.62 -22.88 7.15
N LYS A 86 -9.07 -23.68 8.12
CA LYS A 86 -8.63 -25.08 8.27
C LYS A 86 -9.02 -25.96 7.07
N GLN A 87 -10.16 -25.70 6.42
CA GLN A 87 -10.54 -26.41 5.20
C GLN A 87 -9.65 -25.99 4.03
N PHE A 88 -9.40 -24.69 3.90
CA PHE A 88 -8.50 -24.13 2.90
C PHE A 88 -7.06 -24.65 3.09
N GLU A 89 -6.55 -24.72 4.32
CA GLU A 89 -5.24 -25.28 4.65
C GLU A 89 -5.10 -26.76 4.24
N LYS A 90 -6.21 -27.50 4.25
CA LYS A 90 -6.24 -28.91 3.82
C LYS A 90 -6.32 -29.06 2.31
N SER A 91 -6.68 -28.00 1.57
CA SER A 91 -6.74 -28.02 0.11
C SER A 91 -5.37 -28.37 -0.48
N LYS A 92 -5.39 -29.01 -1.65
CA LYS A 92 -4.17 -29.42 -2.33
C LYS A 92 -3.39 -28.18 -2.79
N GLU A 93 -4.12 -27.19 -3.29
CA GLU A 93 -3.61 -25.91 -3.77
C GLU A 93 -2.83 -25.18 -2.67
N PHE A 94 -3.39 -25.11 -1.46
CA PHE A 94 -2.69 -24.51 -0.33
C PHE A 94 -1.44 -25.29 0.05
N LYS A 95 -1.50 -26.63 0.13
CA LYS A 95 -0.33 -27.45 0.47
C LYS A 95 0.79 -27.30 -0.56
N ASP A 96 0.46 -27.31 -1.84
CA ASP A 96 1.42 -27.14 -2.93
C ASP A 96 2.03 -25.74 -2.90
N ALA A 97 1.20 -24.70 -2.72
CA ALA A 97 1.68 -23.32 -2.58
C ALA A 97 2.55 -23.12 -1.33
N SER A 98 2.15 -23.69 -0.18
CA SER A 98 2.87 -23.61 1.08
C SER A 98 4.21 -24.35 1.00
N LYS A 99 4.25 -25.52 0.36
CA LYS A 99 5.50 -26.24 0.08
C LYS A 99 6.42 -25.44 -0.84
N LYS A 100 5.88 -24.82 -1.89
CA LYS A 100 6.66 -23.95 -2.79
C LYS A 100 7.21 -22.72 -2.06
N ALA A 101 6.38 -22.06 -1.25
CA ALA A 101 6.78 -20.91 -0.44
C ALA A 101 7.88 -21.30 0.55
N LYS A 102 7.72 -22.44 1.24
CA LYS A 102 8.73 -23.00 2.14
C LYS A 102 10.05 -23.26 1.41
N ASN A 103 10.03 -23.92 0.26
CA ASN A 103 11.23 -24.16 -0.54
C ASN A 103 11.90 -22.84 -0.98
N MET A 104 11.13 -21.80 -1.30
CA MET A 104 11.67 -20.47 -1.63
C MET A 104 12.24 -19.73 -0.42
N MET A 105 11.70 -19.95 0.79
CA MET A 105 12.25 -19.37 2.03
C MET A 105 13.50 -20.12 2.53
N GLU A 106 13.56 -21.43 2.32
CA GLU A 106 14.73 -22.25 2.65
C GLU A 106 15.92 -21.98 1.72
N ASP A 107 15.69 -21.40 0.53
CA ASP A 107 16.73 -20.89 -0.35
C ASP A 107 17.16 -19.47 0.09
N PRO A 108 18.38 -19.30 0.65
CA PRO A 108 18.86 -18.00 1.11
C PRO A 108 18.91 -16.94 0.01
N GLN A 109 19.13 -17.35 -1.25
CA GLN A 109 19.16 -16.40 -2.38
C GLN A 109 17.75 -15.92 -2.73
N ALA A 110 16.77 -16.82 -2.71
CA ALA A 110 15.38 -16.44 -2.96
C ALA A 110 14.82 -15.58 -1.82
N ALA A 111 15.15 -15.90 -0.56
CA ALA A 111 14.83 -15.06 0.59
C ALA A 111 15.45 -13.66 0.47
N ALA A 112 16.75 -13.56 0.16
CA ALA A 112 17.43 -12.28 -0.04
C ALA A 112 16.82 -11.46 -1.18
N ARG A 113 16.45 -12.10 -2.30
CA ARG A 113 15.76 -11.43 -3.41
C ARG A 113 14.38 -10.91 -3.01
N MET A 114 13.61 -11.69 -2.26
CA MET A 114 12.31 -11.25 -1.75
C MET A 114 12.46 -10.05 -0.82
N GLN A 115 13.42 -10.09 0.11
CA GLN A 115 13.68 -8.96 1.01
C GLN A 115 14.09 -7.71 0.23
N ALA A 116 15.03 -7.82 -0.71
CA ALA A 116 15.46 -6.69 -1.54
C ALA A 116 14.31 -6.14 -2.41
N GLN A 117 13.46 -7.01 -2.95
CA GLN A 117 12.30 -6.59 -3.73
C GLN A 117 11.26 -5.88 -2.85
N ALA A 118 11.01 -6.38 -1.64
CA ALA A 118 10.12 -5.76 -0.67
C ALA A 118 10.64 -4.40 -0.23
N GLU A 119 11.91 -4.29 0.15
CA GLU A 119 12.56 -3.02 0.50
C GLU A 119 12.48 -2.02 -0.64
N HIS A 120 12.78 -2.42 -1.87
CA HIS A 120 12.68 -1.55 -3.05
C HIS A 120 11.24 -1.12 -3.34
N MET A 121 10.24 -2.00 -3.18
CA MET A 121 8.83 -1.63 -3.34
C MET A 121 8.39 -0.63 -2.28
N VAL A 122 8.73 -0.87 -1.01
CA VAL A 122 8.44 0.05 0.10
C VAL A 122 9.12 1.40 -0.14
N GLN A 123 10.38 1.39 -0.56
CA GLN A 123 11.12 2.61 -0.88
C GLN A 123 10.47 3.38 -2.03
N ARG A 124 10.09 2.70 -3.13
CA ARG A 124 9.40 3.36 -4.25
C ARG A 124 8.03 3.89 -3.88
N GLY A 125 7.27 3.16 -3.07
CA GLY A 125 5.99 3.62 -2.52
C GLY A 125 6.17 4.88 -1.69
N ASN A 126 7.12 4.86 -0.75
CA ASN A 126 7.48 6.02 0.08
C ASN A 126 7.97 7.20 -0.76
N ASP A 127 8.79 6.98 -1.79
CA ASP A 127 9.26 8.05 -2.67
C ASP A 127 8.13 8.65 -3.51
N GLN A 128 7.20 7.84 -4.00
CA GLN A 128 6.02 8.31 -4.72
C GLN A 128 5.07 9.07 -3.80
N MET A 129 4.82 8.57 -2.59
CA MET A 129 4.06 9.30 -1.57
C MET A 129 4.74 10.62 -1.21
N LYS A 130 6.06 10.64 -1.00
CA LYS A 130 6.82 11.87 -0.74
C LYS A 130 6.74 12.85 -1.90
N LYS A 131 6.84 12.40 -3.15
CA LYS A 131 6.69 13.27 -4.33
C LYS A 131 5.27 13.81 -4.46
N GLY A 132 4.26 12.98 -4.28
CA GLY A 132 2.86 13.39 -4.26
C GLY A 132 2.57 14.39 -3.14
N ALA A 133 3.08 14.11 -1.93
CA ALA A 133 2.99 15.00 -0.78
C ALA A 133 3.77 16.29 -0.98
N MET A 134 4.95 16.26 -1.61
CA MET A 134 5.71 17.48 -1.94
C MET A 134 4.98 18.36 -2.94
N ASN A 135 4.35 17.78 -3.97
CA ASN A 135 3.54 18.54 -4.92
C ASN A 135 2.31 19.13 -4.21
N SER A 136 1.58 18.31 -3.45
CA SER A 136 0.45 18.79 -2.64
C SER A 136 0.85 19.86 -1.63
N MET A 137 2.03 19.74 -1.02
CA MET A 137 2.56 20.71 -0.05
C MET A 137 3.05 21.98 -0.75
N ALA A 138 3.61 21.88 -1.95
CA ALA A 138 3.96 23.03 -2.78
C ALA A 138 2.69 23.79 -3.20
N ASP A 139 1.66 23.09 -3.68
CA ASP A 139 0.36 23.68 -4.02
C ASP A 139 -0.28 24.34 -2.77
N ALA A 140 -0.20 23.68 -1.62
CA ALA A 140 -0.68 24.23 -0.35
C ALA A 140 0.13 25.45 0.10
N MET A 141 1.46 25.45 -0.04
CA MET A 141 2.33 26.58 0.27
C MET A 141 2.09 27.76 -0.69
N GLU A 142 1.87 27.48 -1.97
CA GLU A 142 1.51 28.49 -2.97
C GLU A 142 0.16 29.11 -2.62
N ALA A 143 -0.84 28.28 -2.27
CA ALA A 143 -2.12 28.78 -1.78
C ALA A 143 -1.97 29.60 -0.48
N MET A 144 -1.07 29.24 0.43
CA MET A 144 -0.81 30.03 1.64
C MET A 144 -0.09 31.36 1.37
N ASN A 145 0.61 31.50 0.24
CA ASN A 145 1.17 32.78 -0.20
C ASN A 145 0.10 33.73 -0.76
N ASP A 146 -1.11 33.24 -1.07
CA ASP A 146 -2.25 34.09 -1.40
C ASP A 146 -2.77 34.81 -0.13
N PRO A 147 -2.74 36.16 -0.08
CA PRO A 147 -3.21 36.93 1.07
C PRO A 147 -4.68 36.65 1.42
N ALA A 148 -5.52 36.31 0.44
CA ALA A 148 -6.93 35.99 0.66
C ALA A 148 -7.07 34.66 1.41
N VAL A 149 -6.33 33.64 0.98
CA VAL A 149 -6.29 32.33 1.63
C VAL A 149 -5.68 32.45 3.03
N MET A 150 -4.62 33.24 3.21
CA MET A 150 -4.02 33.47 4.52
C MET A 150 -4.97 34.23 5.46
N GLY A 151 -5.71 35.21 4.94
CA GLY A 151 -6.76 35.92 5.69
C GLY A 151 -7.90 35.00 6.13
N GLU A 152 -8.33 34.09 5.26
CA GLU A 152 -9.33 33.06 5.57
C GLU A 152 -8.81 32.04 6.59
N ALA A 153 -7.56 31.58 6.44
CA ALA A 153 -6.89 30.71 7.40
C ALA A 153 -6.78 31.38 8.79
N MET A 154 -6.42 32.67 8.85
CA MET A 154 -6.41 33.43 10.11
C MET A 154 -7.81 33.55 10.74
N LYS A 155 -8.85 33.72 9.93
CA LYS A 155 -10.24 33.71 10.43
C LYS A 155 -10.63 32.36 10.99
N MET A 156 -10.25 31.26 10.34
CA MET A 156 -10.45 29.91 10.91
C MET A 156 -9.66 29.71 12.21
N MET A 157 -8.41 30.19 12.29
CA MET A 157 -7.62 30.11 13.52
C MET A 157 -8.24 30.89 14.69
N GLN A 158 -8.95 31.98 14.40
CA GLN A 158 -9.70 32.76 15.40
C GLN A 158 -11.04 32.11 15.77
N ASN A 159 -11.49 31.09 15.03
CA ASN A 159 -12.73 30.40 15.37
C ASN A 159 -12.53 29.57 16.66
N PRO A 160 -13.32 29.80 17.71
CA PRO A 160 -13.19 29.08 18.98
C PRO A 160 -13.42 27.56 18.84
N ASP A 161 -14.17 27.10 17.84
CA ASP A 161 -14.35 25.68 17.57
C ASP A 161 -13.07 25.04 17.04
N PHE A 162 -12.41 25.74 16.12
CA PHE A 162 -11.11 25.32 15.60
C PHE A 162 -10.04 25.34 16.69
N ALA A 163 -10.02 26.37 17.54
CA ALA A 163 -9.11 26.44 18.69
C ALA A 163 -9.32 25.26 19.66
N ARG A 164 -10.57 24.90 19.97
CA ARG A 164 -10.89 23.72 20.79
C ARG A 164 -10.45 22.42 20.12
N GLN A 165 -10.65 22.28 18.82
CA GLN A 165 -10.22 21.10 18.08
C GLN A 165 -8.69 20.98 18.05
N MET A 166 -7.97 22.08 17.81
CA MET A 166 -6.51 22.12 17.90
C MET A 166 -6.02 21.77 19.31
N GLN A 167 -6.71 22.22 20.35
CA GLN A 167 -6.37 21.90 21.73
C GLN A 167 -6.60 20.41 22.05
N GLN A 168 -7.68 19.81 21.52
CA GLN A 168 -7.90 18.36 21.61
C GLN A 168 -6.80 17.58 20.89
N MET A 169 -6.43 18.03 19.69
CA MET A 169 -5.36 17.40 18.91
C MET A 169 -3.99 17.56 19.57
N GLN A 170 -3.70 18.71 20.22
CA GLN A 170 -2.47 18.89 21.01
C GLN A 170 -2.36 17.95 22.21
N ASN A 171 -3.50 17.58 22.78
CA ASN A 171 -3.54 16.60 23.87
C ASN A 171 -3.48 15.15 23.37
N ASP A 172 -3.52 14.92 22.05
CA ASP A 172 -3.34 13.61 21.46
C ASP A 172 -1.85 13.22 21.47
N PRO A 173 -1.46 12.10 22.10
CA PRO A 173 -0.08 11.61 22.09
C PRO A 173 0.50 11.42 20.68
N ALA A 174 -0.33 11.04 19.70
CA ALA A 174 0.09 10.87 18.32
C ALA A 174 0.54 12.21 17.70
N PHE A 175 -0.16 13.30 18.03
CA PHE A 175 0.22 14.64 17.59
C PHE A 175 1.52 15.11 18.26
N GLY A 176 1.74 14.77 19.54
CA GLY A 176 3.01 15.03 20.22
C GLY A 176 4.20 14.38 19.51
N ASN A 177 4.06 13.11 19.11
CA ASN A 177 5.09 12.39 18.34
C ASN A 177 5.32 13.02 16.96
N TYR A 178 4.25 13.46 16.28
CA TYR A 178 4.34 14.15 14.99
C TYR A 178 5.08 15.48 15.11
N MET A 179 4.76 16.29 16.12
CA MET A 179 5.43 17.57 16.38
C MET A 179 6.91 17.38 16.73
N ALA A 180 7.23 16.36 17.53
CA ALA A 180 8.62 16.02 17.86
C ALA A 180 9.41 15.62 16.59
N ALA A 181 8.84 14.77 15.73
CA ALA A 181 9.47 14.38 14.47
C ALA A 181 9.64 15.56 13.51
N MET A 182 8.66 16.47 13.44
CA MET A 182 8.76 17.70 12.64
C MET A 182 9.83 18.65 13.19
N GLN A 183 9.91 18.79 14.51
CA GLN A 183 10.92 19.61 15.17
C GLN A 183 12.33 19.06 14.95
N GLU A 184 12.51 17.73 15.04
CA GLU A 184 13.77 17.05 14.74
C GLU A 184 14.18 17.26 13.28
N MET A 185 13.21 17.15 12.35
CA MET A 185 13.45 17.45 10.94
C MET A 185 13.85 18.92 10.70
N MET A 186 13.27 19.89 11.40
CA MET A 186 13.69 21.30 11.26
C MET A 186 15.08 21.57 11.83
N MET A 187 15.48 20.81 12.85
CA MET A 187 16.80 20.92 13.46
C MET A 187 17.88 20.15 12.67
N ASP A 188 17.48 19.22 11.79
CA ASP A 188 18.41 18.51 10.91
C ASP A 188 19.01 19.49 9.87
N PRO A 189 20.35 19.69 9.88
CA PRO A 189 21.03 20.58 8.94
C PRO A 189 20.78 20.23 7.46
N ASN A 190 20.61 18.94 7.14
CA ASN A 190 20.36 18.48 5.78
C ASN A 190 18.93 18.79 5.33
N ALA A 191 17.96 18.61 6.22
CA ALA A 191 16.57 18.95 5.93
C ALA A 191 16.41 20.47 5.78
N LYS A 192 17.08 21.26 6.63
CA LYS A 192 17.15 22.72 6.48
C LYS A 192 17.78 23.14 5.15
N ALA A 193 18.93 22.56 4.78
CA ALA A 193 19.58 22.85 3.49
C ALA A 193 18.68 22.51 2.30
N LYS A 194 17.92 21.41 2.39
CA LYS A 194 16.95 21.00 1.36
C LYS A 194 15.76 21.95 1.28
N MET A 195 15.27 22.44 2.41
CA MET A 195 14.21 23.44 2.48
C MET A 195 14.66 24.77 1.88
N GLU A 196 15.86 25.24 2.24
CA GLU A 196 16.49 26.44 1.64
C GLU A 196 16.69 26.28 0.12
N GLN A 197 17.12 25.11 -0.35
CA GLN A 197 17.21 24.81 -1.79
C GLN A 197 15.85 24.92 -2.47
N MET A 198 14.80 24.38 -1.85
CA MET A 198 13.44 24.42 -2.38
C MET A 198 12.90 25.86 -2.40
N THR A 199 13.12 26.65 -1.35
CA THR A 199 12.75 28.06 -1.30
C THR A 199 13.48 28.89 -2.35
N ASN A 200 14.77 28.62 -2.58
CA ASN A 200 15.55 29.30 -3.60
C ASN A 200 15.10 28.93 -5.02
N ALA A 201 14.76 27.67 -5.27
CA ALA A 201 14.24 27.21 -6.56
C ALA A 201 12.89 27.89 -6.90
N MET A 202 12.01 28.05 -5.90
CA MET A 202 10.74 28.78 -6.08
C MET A 202 10.97 30.27 -6.38
N LYS A 203 11.90 30.93 -5.70
CA LYS A 203 12.23 32.34 -5.95
C LYS A 203 12.78 32.60 -7.35
N THR A 204 13.44 31.63 -7.97
CA THR A 204 13.95 31.75 -9.35
C THR A 204 12.90 31.51 -10.44
N GLN A 205 11.70 31.02 -10.09
CA GLN A 205 10.60 30.78 -11.04
C GLN A 205 9.52 31.88 -11.02
N LEU A 206 9.61 32.83 -10.09
CA LEU A 206 8.82 34.07 -10.03
C LEU A 206 9.58 35.22 -10.71
#